data_AF-A0AA97FLH3-F1
#
_entry.id   AF-A0AA97FLH3-F1
#
_cell.length_a   1.000
_cell.length_b   1.000
_cell.length_c   1.000
_cell.angle_alpha   90.00
_cell.angle_beta   90.00
_cell.angle_gamma   90.00
#
_symmetry.space_group_name_H-M   'P 1'
#
loop_
_entity.id
_entity.type
_entity.pdbx_description
1 polymer ?
#
loop_
_entity_poly.entity_id
_entity_poly.type
_entity_poly.pdbx_seq_one_letter_code
_entity_poly.pdbx_strand_id
1 'polypeptide(L)'
;MATSWPDPPPLFDIDDGGERPTWFSRSARTRGGVPRRAAHASQEEITMVFDVPSTVAASPAGVSRPGLDRVGVFDLETTGVDVENDRIVTAYVGLLDRDGSVIHDERWMADPGVEIPEGATAVHGITTERARAEGRPAAEVAAEIVAALRTIFAGGIPIVAYNAPFDFSLLKHEALRHGVEPIAQPTPVVDPLVIDKSFDRFRRGKRTLETVAAHYDVDLDAAHEASADAVAAGRVALAIADRYADRLPADPDELHTRQIGWAREQAESLTEYFVKIGRLDPEEALDGSWPIR
;
A
#
# COMPACT_ATOMS: atom_id res chain seq x y z
N MET A 1 27.68 -23.38 29.20
CA MET A 1 28.38 -22.08 29.19
C MET A 1 27.81 -21.24 28.07
N ALA A 2 27.36 -20.04 28.42
CA ALA A 2 27.06 -18.87 27.61
C ALA A 2 26.33 -19.03 26.26
N THR A 3 25.04 -18.70 26.31
CA THR A 3 24.28 -17.96 25.30
C THR A 3 25.00 -16.68 24.85
N SER A 4 25.07 -16.44 23.55
CA SER A 4 25.10 -15.09 22.95
C SER A 4 24.70 -15.19 21.49
N TRP A 5 23.48 -14.76 21.18
CA TRP A 5 23.05 -14.47 19.81
C TRP A 5 23.44 -13.01 19.52
N PRO A 6 23.92 -12.67 18.32
CA PRO A 6 24.11 -11.27 17.96
C PRO A 6 22.76 -10.57 17.84
N ASP A 7 22.70 -9.33 18.33
CA ASP A 7 21.51 -8.47 18.26
C ASP A 7 21.07 -8.24 16.79
N PRO A 8 19.76 -8.16 16.53
CA PRO A 8 19.29 -7.68 15.24
C PRO A 8 19.69 -6.19 15.09
N PRO A 9 20.24 -5.77 13.93
CA PRO A 9 20.53 -4.36 13.69
C PRO A 9 19.23 -3.54 13.64
N PRO A 10 19.30 -2.23 13.94
CA PRO A 10 18.13 -1.40 14.17
C PRO A 10 17.33 -1.17 12.89
N LEU A 11 16.01 -1.11 13.06
CA LEU A 11 15.14 -0.36 12.15
C LEU A 11 15.36 1.11 12.51
N PHE A 12 16.26 1.76 11.78
CA PHE A 12 16.69 3.17 11.91
C PHE A 12 17.55 3.47 13.15
N ASP A 13 18.76 4.00 12.92
CA ASP A 13 19.57 4.65 13.96
C ASP A 13 18.83 5.94 14.38
N ILE A 14 18.19 5.91 15.55
CA ILE A 14 17.77 7.11 16.26
C ILE A 14 18.86 7.38 17.30
N ASP A 15 19.60 8.46 17.10
CA ASP A 15 20.56 8.98 18.07
C ASP A 15 19.83 9.34 19.38
N ASP A 16 20.38 8.85 20.50
CA ASP A 16 19.86 8.99 21.85
C ASP A 16 20.04 10.44 22.32
N GLY A 17 19.02 11.27 22.08
CA GLY A 17 18.99 12.69 22.41
C GLY A 17 17.72 13.12 23.14
N GLY A 18 17.44 12.50 24.28
CA GLY A 18 16.61 13.00 25.39
C GLY A 18 15.37 13.87 25.09
N GLU A 19 14.19 13.25 25.07
CA GLU A 19 12.99 13.62 25.85
C GLU A 19 11.85 12.64 25.51
N ARG A 20 11.07 12.22 26.51
CA ARG A 20 10.03 11.20 26.35
C ARG A 20 8.85 11.76 25.52
N PRO A 21 8.39 11.11 24.43
CA PRO A 21 7.11 11.47 23.83
C PRO A 21 5.99 10.95 24.73
N THR A 22 5.14 11.85 25.20
CA THR A 22 3.98 11.53 26.04
C THR A 22 2.81 11.11 25.17
N TRP A 23 2.51 9.81 25.15
CA TRP A 23 1.35 9.19 24.51
C TRP A 23 0.08 9.32 25.37
N PHE A 24 -0.45 10.53 25.53
CA PHE A 24 -1.80 10.70 26.09
C PHE A 24 -2.57 11.80 25.35
N SER A 25 -3.71 11.39 24.80
CA SER A 25 -4.69 12.25 24.14
C SER A 25 -5.32 13.24 25.14
N ARG A 26 -5.39 14.52 24.73
CA ARG A 26 -6.35 15.48 25.30
C ARG A 26 -6.97 16.30 24.19
N SER A 27 -8.27 16.11 24.03
CA SER A 27 -9.17 16.87 23.17
C SER A 27 -9.27 18.34 23.58
N ALA A 28 -9.15 19.26 22.63
CA ALA A 28 -9.60 20.64 22.76
C ALA A 28 -10.24 21.14 21.46
N ARG A 29 -11.51 21.56 21.56
CA ARG A 29 -12.29 22.22 20.51
C ARG A 29 -11.84 23.67 20.34
N THR A 30 -11.74 24.15 19.10
CA THR A 30 -12.10 25.54 18.75
C THR A 30 -12.71 25.62 17.34
N ARG A 31 -13.58 26.62 17.17
CA ARG A 31 -14.43 26.88 16.00
C ARG A 31 -13.78 27.91 15.07
N GLY A 32 -14.11 27.83 13.78
CA GLY A 32 -14.48 29.02 13.00
C GLY A 32 -13.84 29.17 11.61
N GLY A 33 -14.71 29.28 10.59
CA GLY A 33 -14.52 30.18 9.44
C GLY A 33 -14.18 29.56 8.08
N VAL A 34 -15.20 29.44 7.21
CA VAL A 34 -15.09 29.14 5.77
C VAL A 34 -15.10 30.46 4.98
N PRO A 35 -14.37 30.57 3.84
CA PRO A 35 -15.06 30.72 2.55
C PRO A 35 -14.33 29.98 1.39
N ARG A 36 -15.02 29.09 0.67
CA ARG A 36 -15.71 29.26 -0.64
C ARG A 36 -14.91 28.77 -1.88
N ARG A 37 -15.49 27.71 -2.46
CA ARG A 37 -15.61 27.31 -3.88
C ARG A 37 -14.31 27.05 -4.67
N ALA A 38 -13.87 25.79 -4.61
CA ALA A 38 -13.22 25.14 -5.74
C ALA A 38 -14.29 24.71 -6.75
N ALA A 39 -13.99 24.85 -8.04
CA ALA A 39 -14.84 24.44 -9.14
C ALA A 39 -14.95 22.91 -9.17
N HIS A 40 -16.18 22.39 -9.22
CA HIS A 40 -16.44 20.98 -9.46
C HIS A 40 -16.19 20.66 -10.93
N ALA A 41 -15.18 19.87 -11.23
CA ALA A 41 -15.18 19.07 -12.45
C ALA A 41 -16.29 18.01 -12.32
N SER A 42 -17.13 17.90 -13.35
CA SER A 42 -18.26 16.98 -13.35
C SER A 42 -17.81 15.53 -13.40
N GLN A 43 -18.55 14.63 -12.73
CA GLN A 43 -18.32 13.17 -12.73
C GLN A 43 -18.20 12.56 -14.13
N GLU A 44 -18.74 13.20 -15.17
CA GLU A 44 -18.63 12.74 -16.57
C GLU A 44 -17.22 12.91 -17.17
N GLU A 45 -16.42 13.89 -16.75
CA GLU A 45 -15.04 14.07 -17.27
C GLU A 45 -14.06 13.04 -16.68
N ILE A 46 -14.29 12.61 -15.44
CA ILE A 46 -13.45 11.60 -14.76
C ILE A 46 -13.73 10.18 -15.28
N THR A 47 -14.92 9.93 -15.83
CA THR A 47 -15.31 8.61 -16.37
C THR A 47 -14.58 8.28 -17.69
N MET A 48 -13.99 9.26 -18.39
CA MET A 48 -13.33 9.04 -19.69
C MET A 48 -11.87 8.56 -19.61
N VAL A 49 -11.25 8.50 -18.42
CA VAL A 49 -9.79 8.26 -18.30
C VAL A 49 -9.43 6.77 -18.21
N PHE A 50 -10.36 5.92 -17.74
CA PHE A 50 -10.25 4.45 -17.79
C PHE A 50 -11.40 3.87 -18.61
N ASP A 51 -11.35 3.97 -19.94
CA ASP A 51 -12.20 3.13 -20.78
C ASP A 51 -11.68 1.69 -20.69
N VAL A 52 -12.23 0.91 -19.77
CA VAL A 52 -11.91 -0.51 -19.59
C VAL A 52 -12.78 -1.30 -20.58
N PRO A 53 -12.27 -1.73 -21.75
CA PRO A 53 -13.08 -2.46 -22.71
C PRO A 53 -13.62 -3.76 -22.09
N SER A 54 -14.94 -3.92 -22.07
CA SER A 54 -15.66 -5.05 -21.44
C SER A 54 -15.53 -6.39 -22.18
N THR A 55 -14.49 -6.59 -22.99
CA THR A 55 -14.34 -7.84 -23.78
C THR A 55 -13.22 -8.71 -23.22
N VAL A 56 -13.64 -9.71 -22.44
CA VAL A 56 -12.83 -10.87 -22.09
C VAL A 56 -12.63 -11.70 -23.35
N ALA A 57 -11.48 -11.58 -24.00
CA ALA A 57 -11.06 -12.57 -24.99
C ALA A 57 -10.61 -13.82 -24.23
N ALA A 58 -11.37 -14.91 -24.37
CA ALA A 58 -10.99 -16.21 -23.81
C ALA A 58 -9.64 -16.65 -24.41
N SER A 59 -8.63 -16.78 -23.55
CA SER A 59 -7.32 -17.32 -23.91
C SER A 59 -7.30 -18.86 -23.86
N PRO A 60 -6.42 -19.52 -24.63
CA PRO A 60 -6.45 -20.97 -24.80
C PRO A 60 -5.97 -21.70 -23.55
N ALA A 61 -6.50 -22.91 -23.36
CA ALA A 61 -6.29 -23.75 -22.19
C ALA A 61 -4.81 -24.12 -21.98
N GLY A 62 -4.30 -23.81 -20.78
CA GLY A 62 -3.00 -24.28 -20.29
C GLY A 62 -2.64 -23.62 -18.96
N VAL A 63 -2.97 -24.29 -17.84
CA VAL A 63 -2.88 -23.83 -16.43
C VAL A 63 -3.73 -22.59 -16.16
N SER A 64 -4.88 -22.80 -15.52
CA SER A 64 -5.75 -21.70 -15.07
C SER A 64 -5.03 -20.95 -13.96
N ARG A 65 -4.56 -19.73 -14.24
CA ARG A 65 -4.14 -18.80 -13.18
C ARG A 65 -5.37 -18.47 -12.31
N PRO A 66 -5.23 -18.39 -10.98
CA PRO A 66 -6.34 -17.97 -10.12
C PRO A 66 -6.68 -16.51 -10.45
N GLY A 67 -7.82 -16.22 -11.09
CA GLY A 67 -8.53 -14.92 -11.14
C GLY A 67 -7.78 -13.62 -11.51
N LEU A 68 -6.47 -13.66 -11.74
CA LEU A 68 -5.57 -12.52 -11.86
C LEU A 68 -5.12 -12.35 -13.31
N ASP A 69 -6.04 -12.41 -14.26
CA ASP A 69 -5.76 -12.16 -15.68
C ASP A 69 -5.42 -10.68 -15.95
N ARG A 70 -5.92 -9.79 -15.08
CA ARG A 70 -5.53 -8.39 -14.98
C ARG A 70 -5.52 -7.99 -13.52
N VAL A 71 -4.54 -7.19 -13.13
CA VAL A 71 -4.44 -6.67 -11.76
C VAL A 71 -4.18 -5.18 -11.79
N GLY A 72 -4.93 -4.43 -10.99
CA GLY A 72 -4.54 -3.07 -10.63
C GLY A 72 -3.32 -3.13 -9.71
N VAL A 73 -2.47 -2.11 -9.71
CA VAL A 73 -1.38 -1.94 -8.75
C VAL A 73 -1.48 -0.55 -8.15
N PHE A 74 -1.17 -0.42 -6.86
CA PHE A 74 -1.26 0.83 -6.12
C PHE A 74 -0.10 0.95 -5.12
N ASP A 75 0.51 2.13 -5.07
CA ASP A 75 1.60 2.47 -4.15
C ASP A 75 1.62 3.99 -3.88
N LEU A 76 2.04 4.37 -2.67
CA LEU A 76 2.22 5.75 -2.23
C LEU A 76 3.64 6.01 -1.72
N GLU A 77 4.18 7.16 -2.11
CA GLU A 77 5.33 7.78 -1.44
C GLU A 77 4.83 8.93 -0.56
N THR A 78 5.35 9.01 0.66
CA THR A 78 4.74 9.80 1.73
C THR A 78 5.77 10.56 2.56
N THR A 79 5.32 11.53 3.35
CA THR A 79 6.21 12.28 4.26
C THR A 79 6.71 11.45 5.44
N GLY A 80 6.18 10.25 5.66
CA GLY A 80 6.50 9.39 6.79
C GLY A 80 5.56 8.19 6.88
N VAL A 81 5.57 7.50 8.03
CA VAL A 81 4.88 6.21 8.22
C VAL A 81 3.59 6.28 9.06
N ASP A 82 3.24 7.46 9.56
CA ASP A 82 2.00 7.68 10.32
C ASP A 82 0.83 7.87 9.34
N VAL A 83 0.03 6.81 9.16
CA VAL A 83 -1.10 6.80 8.22
C VAL A 83 -2.18 7.85 8.54
N GLU A 84 -2.24 8.38 9.76
CA GLU A 84 -3.20 9.42 10.13
C GLU A 84 -2.67 10.82 9.86
N ASN A 85 -1.37 11.04 10.10
CA ASN A 85 -0.78 12.38 10.19
C ASN A 85 0.24 12.71 9.10
N ASP A 86 0.78 11.75 8.36
CA ASP A 86 1.65 12.01 7.22
C ASP A 86 0.83 12.39 5.97
N ARG A 87 1.52 12.82 4.92
CA ARG A 87 0.92 13.29 3.65
C ARG A 87 1.40 12.46 2.48
N ILE A 88 0.54 12.36 1.48
CA ILE A 88 0.91 11.84 0.16
C ILE A 88 1.87 12.82 -0.51
N VAL A 89 2.98 12.30 -1.05
CA VAL A 89 3.94 13.03 -1.88
C VAL A 89 3.78 12.61 -3.33
N THR A 90 3.82 11.30 -3.61
CA THR A 90 3.49 10.76 -4.93
C THR A 90 2.57 9.54 -4.82
N ALA A 91 1.89 9.22 -5.91
CA ALA A 91 1.08 8.01 -6.01
C ALA A 91 1.23 7.41 -7.39
N TYR A 92 1.15 6.08 -7.46
CA TYR A 92 1.07 5.33 -8.70
C TYR A 92 -0.14 4.42 -8.69
N VAL A 93 -0.94 4.47 -9.76
CA VAL A 93 -1.99 3.49 -10.02
C VAL A 93 -1.79 2.94 -11.43
N GLY A 94 -1.64 1.63 -11.54
CA GLY A 94 -1.42 0.96 -12.82
C GLY A 94 -2.36 -0.20 -13.05
N LEU A 95 -2.44 -0.65 -14.30
CA LEU A 95 -3.10 -1.89 -14.70
C LEU A 95 -2.07 -2.78 -15.39
N LEU A 96 -1.88 -3.98 -14.85
CA LEU A 96 -1.05 -5.01 -15.46
C LEU A 96 -1.91 -6.05 -16.18
N ASP A 97 -1.40 -6.55 -17.30
CA ASP A 97 -1.92 -7.77 -17.91
C ASP A 97 -1.43 -9.03 -17.18
N ARG A 98 -1.90 -10.18 -17.65
CA ARG A 98 -1.57 -11.49 -17.07
C ARG A 98 -0.07 -11.80 -17.07
N ASP A 99 0.71 -11.18 -17.94
CA ASP A 99 2.14 -11.42 -18.08
C ASP A 99 2.97 -10.35 -17.32
N GLY A 100 2.30 -9.48 -16.56
CA GLY A 100 2.93 -8.45 -15.73
C GLY A 100 3.39 -7.23 -16.51
N SER A 101 2.89 -7.03 -17.73
CA SER A 101 3.14 -5.84 -18.54
C SER A 101 2.17 -4.72 -18.16
N VAL A 102 2.68 -3.51 -18.02
CA VAL A 102 1.84 -2.32 -17.78
C VAL A 102 1.08 -2.00 -19.06
N ILE A 103 -0.25 -2.03 -18.99
CA ILE A 103 -1.14 -1.70 -20.12
C ILE A 103 -1.81 -0.33 -19.96
N HIS A 104 -1.82 0.22 -18.74
CA HIS A 104 -2.27 1.57 -18.43
C HIS A 104 -1.66 2.00 -17.08
N ASP A 105 -1.35 3.28 -16.92
CA ASP A 105 -0.92 3.84 -15.64
C ASP A 105 -1.24 5.33 -15.51
N GLU A 106 -1.42 5.75 -14.27
CA GLU A 106 -1.52 7.15 -13.85
C GLU A 106 -0.58 7.41 -12.68
N ARG A 107 -0.05 8.64 -12.65
CA ARG A 107 0.97 9.07 -11.69
C ARG A 107 0.62 10.45 -11.17
N TRP A 108 0.77 10.63 -9.87
CA TRP A 108 0.52 11.91 -9.21
C TRP A 108 1.72 12.36 -8.42
N MET A 109 1.92 13.68 -8.38
CA MET A 109 2.75 14.36 -7.40
C MET A 109 1.90 15.41 -6.72
N ALA A 110 1.88 15.40 -5.40
CA ALA A 110 1.19 16.40 -4.59
C ALA A 110 2.21 17.37 -3.99
N ASP A 111 1.81 18.64 -3.86
CA ASP A 111 2.39 19.50 -2.81
C ASP A 111 1.74 19.07 -1.48
N PRO A 112 2.48 18.43 -0.56
CA PRO A 112 1.92 17.91 0.69
C PRO A 112 1.54 19.03 1.68
N GLY A 113 1.92 20.28 1.41
CA GLY A 113 1.65 21.43 2.29
C GLY A 113 2.43 21.41 3.62
N VAL A 114 3.35 20.45 3.78
CA VAL A 114 4.26 20.28 4.93
C VAL A 114 5.68 20.06 4.43
N GLU A 115 6.67 20.08 5.33
CA GLU A 115 8.04 19.69 4.98
C GLU A 115 8.12 18.17 4.83
N ILE A 116 8.84 17.69 3.81
CA ILE A 116 9.20 16.28 3.64
C ILE A 116 10.49 16.05 4.46
N PRO A 117 10.47 15.18 5.50
CA PRO A 117 11.65 14.87 6.28
C PRO A 117 12.80 14.29 5.43
N GLU A 118 14.05 14.52 5.84
CA GLU A 118 15.23 13.98 5.15
C GLU A 118 15.21 12.46 5.04
N GLY A 119 14.68 11.76 6.04
CA GLY A 119 14.54 10.30 6.02
C GLY A 119 13.62 9.81 4.90
N ALA A 120 12.48 10.47 4.68
CA ALA A 120 11.57 10.16 3.58
C ALA A 120 12.21 10.52 2.23
N THR A 121 12.82 11.71 2.15
CA THR A 121 13.58 12.14 0.97
C THR A 121 14.68 11.14 0.59
N ALA A 122 15.38 10.56 1.57
CA ALA A 122 16.43 9.57 1.32
C ALA A 122 15.89 8.23 0.78
N VAL A 123 14.61 7.93 1.03
CA VAL A 123 13.94 6.72 0.51
C VAL A 123 13.48 6.96 -0.93
N HIS A 124 12.66 7.98 -1.16
CA HIS A 124 11.96 8.16 -2.45
C HIS A 124 12.54 9.27 -3.34
N GLY A 125 13.53 10.03 -2.87
CA GLY A 125 14.27 11.01 -3.66
C GLY A 125 13.51 12.31 -4.01
N ILE A 126 12.36 12.57 -3.38
CA ILE A 126 11.57 13.79 -3.62
C ILE A 126 11.79 14.77 -2.47
N THR A 127 12.37 15.93 -2.75
CA THR A 127 12.56 16.98 -1.74
C THR A 127 11.29 17.83 -1.60
N THR A 128 11.17 18.56 -0.48
CA THR A 128 10.08 19.53 -0.29
C THR A 128 10.01 20.53 -1.44
N GLU A 129 11.17 21.05 -1.89
CA GLU A 129 11.23 22.04 -2.96
C GLU A 129 10.67 21.49 -4.27
N ARG A 130 11.03 20.24 -4.60
CA ARG A 130 10.52 19.58 -5.81
C ARG A 130 9.02 19.36 -5.72
N ALA A 131 8.53 18.80 -4.61
CA ALA A 131 7.10 18.54 -4.42
C ALA A 131 6.27 19.84 -4.49
N ARG A 132 6.76 20.95 -3.95
CA ARG A 132 6.08 22.26 -4.05
C ARG A 132 6.13 22.89 -5.44
N ALA A 133 7.21 22.65 -6.19
CA ALA A 133 7.38 23.23 -7.52
C ALA A 133 6.63 22.46 -8.61
N GLU A 134 6.60 21.14 -8.51
CA GLU A 134 6.06 20.22 -9.53
C GLU A 134 4.71 19.61 -9.12
N GLY A 135 4.40 19.58 -7.83
CA GLY A 135 3.20 18.94 -7.29
C GLY A 135 1.93 19.77 -7.47
N ARG A 136 0.82 19.04 -7.53
CA ARG A 136 -0.54 19.58 -7.60
C ARG A 136 -1.15 19.72 -6.21
N PRO A 137 -2.26 20.47 -6.03
CA PRO A 137 -2.93 20.56 -4.74
C PRO A 137 -3.32 19.17 -4.21
N ALA A 138 -2.91 18.85 -2.98
CA ALA A 138 -3.13 17.53 -2.38
C ALA A 138 -4.60 17.08 -2.39
N ALA A 139 -5.55 18.01 -2.25
CA ALA A 139 -6.98 17.71 -2.31
C ALA A 139 -7.43 17.18 -3.69
N GLU A 140 -6.88 17.72 -4.78
CA GLU A 140 -7.18 17.25 -6.14
C GLU A 140 -6.54 15.88 -6.37
N VAL A 141 -5.27 15.72 -5.97
CA VAL A 141 -4.54 14.45 -6.09
C VAL A 141 -5.26 13.33 -5.33
N ALA A 142 -5.65 13.56 -4.08
CA ALA A 142 -6.37 12.57 -3.28
C ALA A 142 -7.72 12.19 -3.92
N ALA A 143 -8.46 13.16 -4.46
CA ALA A 143 -9.72 12.90 -5.16
C ALA A 143 -9.54 12.04 -6.42
N GLU A 144 -8.50 12.31 -7.20
CA GLU A 144 -8.19 11.56 -8.42
C GLU A 144 -7.71 10.14 -8.14
N ILE A 145 -6.83 9.94 -7.16
CA ILE A 145 -6.39 8.59 -6.75
C ILE A 145 -7.59 7.76 -6.31
N VAL A 146 -8.47 8.32 -5.46
CA VAL A 146 -9.70 7.64 -5.02
C VAL A 146 -10.59 7.28 -6.21
N ALA A 147 -10.73 8.18 -7.19
CA ALA A 147 -11.54 7.92 -8.39
C ALA A 147 -10.94 6.82 -9.27
N ALA A 148 -9.62 6.83 -9.48
CA ALA A 148 -8.90 5.81 -10.24
C ALA A 148 -9.08 4.41 -9.63
N LEU A 149 -8.82 4.28 -8.33
CA LEU A 149 -9.00 3.00 -7.61
C LEU A 149 -10.45 2.53 -7.63
N ARG A 150 -11.43 3.43 -7.43
CA ARG A 150 -12.87 3.09 -7.54
C ARG A 150 -13.23 2.58 -8.93
N THR A 151 -12.65 3.14 -9.98
CA THR A 151 -12.91 2.72 -11.35
C THR A 151 -12.40 1.30 -11.60
N ILE A 152 -11.19 0.99 -11.11
CA ILE A 152 -10.62 -0.36 -11.19
C ILE A 152 -11.48 -1.37 -10.41
N PHE A 153 -11.87 -1.04 -9.17
CA PHE A 153 -12.76 -1.91 -8.37
C PHE A 153 -14.13 -2.10 -9.02
N ALA A 154 -14.72 -1.05 -9.60
CA ALA A 154 -16.00 -1.14 -10.32
C ALA A 154 -15.91 -2.04 -11.57
N GLY A 155 -14.72 -2.15 -12.16
CA GLY A 155 -14.41 -3.09 -13.24
C GLY A 155 -14.24 -4.54 -12.79
N GLY A 156 -14.33 -4.84 -11.49
CA GLY A 156 -14.09 -6.18 -10.93
C GLY A 156 -12.62 -6.60 -10.98
N ILE A 157 -11.70 -5.65 -11.09
CA ILE A 157 -10.26 -5.91 -11.18
C ILE A 157 -9.67 -5.81 -9.76
N PRO A 158 -8.95 -6.84 -9.27
CA PRO A 158 -8.30 -6.77 -7.97
C PRO A 158 -7.13 -5.79 -7.98
N ILE A 159 -6.94 -5.07 -6.88
CA ILE A 159 -5.83 -4.12 -6.71
C ILE A 159 -4.76 -4.75 -5.83
N VAL A 160 -3.53 -4.76 -6.33
CA VAL A 160 -2.34 -5.21 -5.63
C VAL A 160 -1.67 -4.03 -4.94
N ALA A 161 -1.38 -4.17 -3.65
CA ALA A 161 -0.55 -3.24 -2.88
C ALA A 161 0.30 -4.05 -1.89
N TYR A 162 1.60 -3.75 -1.81
CA TYR A 162 2.51 -4.49 -0.93
C TYR A 162 2.48 -3.88 0.47
N ASN A 163 2.04 -4.63 1.48
CA ASN A 163 1.68 -4.06 2.79
C ASN A 163 0.50 -3.08 2.68
N ALA A 164 -0.57 -3.52 2.01
CA ALA A 164 -1.79 -2.78 1.71
C ALA A 164 -2.37 -1.94 2.88
N PRO A 165 -2.31 -2.36 4.16
CA PRO A 165 -2.73 -1.54 5.30
C PRO A 165 -2.05 -0.19 5.42
N PHE A 166 -0.88 0.01 4.79
CA PHE A 166 -0.24 1.30 4.74
C PHE A 166 -0.93 2.24 3.75
N ASP A 167 -0.88 1.91 2.46
CA ASP A 167 -1.33 2.77 1.37
C ASP A 167 -2.81 3.12 1.45
N PHE A 168 -3.66 2.11 1.69
CA PHE A 168 -5.12 2.34 1.76
C PHE A 168 -5.53 3.14 3.00
N SER A 169 -4.85 2.94 4.14
CA SER A 169 -5.14 3.74 5.34
C SER A 169 -4.72 5.18 5.15
N LEU A 170 -3.51 5.42 4.63
CA LEU A 170 -3.02 6.76 4.40
C LEU A 170 -3.88 7.51 3.37
N LEU A 171 -4.28 6.84 2.28
CA LEU A 171 -5.22 7.42 1.31
C LEU A 171 -6.59 7.74 1.94
N LYS A 172 -7.12 6.85 2.80
CA LYS A 172 -8.38 7.10 3.52
C LYS A 172 -8.27 8.34 4.40
N HIS A 173 -7.20 8.50 5.17
CA HIS A 173 -7.01 9.67 6.02
C HIS A 173 -6.77 10.95 5.21
N GLU A 174 -6.04 10.87 4.10
CA GLU A 174 -5.83 12.02 3.21
C GLU A 174 -7.12 12.45 2.51
N ALA A 175 -7.96 11.49 2.06
CA ALA A 175 -9.27 11.78 1.51
C ALA A 175 -10.18 12.49 2.55
N LEU A 176 -10.24 11.95 3.77
CA LEU A 176 -11.00 12.55 4.86
C LEU A 176 -10.51 13.97 5.20
N ARG A 177 -9.19 14.20 5.18
CA ARG A 177 -8.56 15.51 5.45
C ARG A 177 -9.06 16.58 4.48
N HIS A 178 -9.30 16.21 3.23
CA HIS A 178 -9.73 17.12 2.16
C HIS A 178 -11.23 17.08 1.86
N GLY A 179 -12.02 16.34 2.65
CA GLY A 179 -13.48 16.22 2.45
C GLY A 179 -13.87 15.41 1.22
N VAL A 180 -12.98 14.53 0.76
CA VAL A 180 -13.24 13.54 -0.29
C VAL A 180 -13.80 12.27 0.38
N GLU A 181 -14.85 11.70 -0.21
CA GLU A 181 -15.42 10.44 0.29
C GLU A 181 -14.40 9.30 0.12
N PRO A 182 -13.91 8.67 1.21
CA PRO A 182 -12.86 7.67 1.12
C PRO A 182 -13.37 6.35 0.51
N ILE A 183 -12.44 5.44 0.17
CA ILE A 183 -12.79 4.04 -0.07
C ILE A 183 -12.82 3.34 1.28
N ALA A 184 -14.01 3.23 1.87
CA ALA A 184 -14.15 2.71 3.23
C ALA A 184 -13.80 1.22 3.35
N GLN A 185 -14.05 0.43 2.31
CA GLN A 185 -13.86 -1.02 2.26
C GLN A 185 -13.32 -1.40 0.87
N PRO A 186 -12.01 -1.24 0.61
CA PRO A 186 -11.42 -1.59 -0.68
C PRO A 186 -11.48 -3.10 -0.90
N THR A 187 -12.05 -3.55 -2.02
CA THR A 187 -12.17 -4.97 -2.37
C THR A 187 -12.39 -5.15 -3.89
N PRO A 188 -11.81 -6.17 -4.53
CA PRO A 188 -10.83 -7.12 -3.97
C PRO A 188 -9.41 -6.54 -3.94
N VAL A 189 -8.71 -6.77 -2.83
CA VAL A 189 -7.29 -6.39 -2.63
C VAL A 189 -6.41 -7.64 -2.56
N VAL A 190 -5.21 -7.57 -3.12
CA VAL A 190 -4.20 -8.63 -3.09
C VAL A 190 -2.91 -8.06 -2.52
N ASP A 191 -2.43 -8.61 -1.40
CA ASP A 191 -1.22 -8.18 -0.72
C ASP A 191 -0.17 -9.31 -0.76
N PRO A 192 0.85 -9.21 -1.63
CA PRO A 192 1.85 -10.25 -1.78
C PRO A 192 2.59 -10.56 -0.48
N LEU A 193 2.76 -9.57 0.41
CA LEU A 193 3.41 -9.76 1.71
C LEU A 193 2.61 -10.70 2.60
N VAL A 194 1.28 -10.53 2.64
CA VAL A 194 0.38 -11.37 3.44
C VAL A 194 0.39 -12.79 2.89
N ILE A 195 0.28 -12.96 1.57
CA ILE A 195 0.26 -14.30 0.95
C ILE A 195 1.60 -15.02 1.15
N ASP A 196 2.71 -14.34 0.90
CA ASP A 196 4.06 -14.90 1.04
C ASP A 196 4.35 -15.36 2.48
N LYS A 197 3.94 -14.59 3.49
CA LYS A 197 4.07 -14.99 4.91
C LYS A 197 3.19 -16.18 5.29
N SER A 198 2.02 -16.34 4.66
CA SER A 198 1.13 -17.47 4.91
C SER A 198 1.61 -18.76 4.25
N PHE A 199 2.15 -18.66 3.03
CA PHE A 199 2.52 -19.83 2.23
C PHE A 199 3.95 -20.30 2.49
N ASP A 200 4.85 -19.40 2.86
CA ASP A 200 6.22 -19.70 3.24
C ASP A 200 6.54 -19.15 4.63
N ARG A 201 5.76 -19.55 5.63
CA ARG A 201 5.84 -19.05 7.02
C ARG A 201 7.22 -19.19 7.67
N PHE A 202 7.97 -20.22 7.32
CA PHE A 202 9.23 -20.57 8.00
C PHE A 202 10.49 -20.07 7.27
N ARG A 203 10.37 -19.45 6.09
CA ARG A 203 11.52 -18.85 5.41
C ARG A 203 12.12 -17.72 6.24
N ARG A 204 13.43 -17.84 6.46
CA ARG A 204 14.26 -16.87 7.18
C ARG A 204 14.52 -15.64 6.33
N GLY A 205 14.82 -14.53 7.00
CA GLY A 205 15.18 -13.27 6.34
C GLY A 205 14.05 -12.24 6.35
N LYS A 206 14.36 -11.06 5.81
CA LYS A 206 13.41 -9.96 5.70
C LYS A 206 12.32 -10.29 4.67
N ARG A 207 11.21 -9.56 4.76
CA ARG A 207 10.08 -9.62 3.81
C ARG A 207 9.83 -8.24 3.18
N THR A 208 10.90 -7.51 2.89
CA THR A 208 10.80 -6.29 2.07
C THR A 208 10.40 -6.67 0.65
N LEU A 209 9.78 -5.76 -0.09
CA LEU A 209 9.43 -5.99 -1.49
C LEU A 209 10.65 -6.46 -2.28
N GLU A 210 11.80 -5.82 -2.09
CA GLU A 210 13.09 -6.26 -2.66
C GLU A 210 13.43 -7.73 -2.41
N THR A 211 13.35 -8.17 -1.15
CA THR A 211 13.68 -9.55 -0.79
C THR A 211 12.66 -10.54 -1.36
N VAL A 212 11.39 -10.15 -1.41
CA VAL A 212 10.32 -11.01 -1.90
C VAL A 212 10.35 -11.08 -3.43
N ALA A 213 10.54 -9.97 -4.13
CA ALA A 213 10.71 -9.93 -5.58
C ALA A 213 11.86 -10.86 -6.03
N ALA A 214 13.03 -10.73 -5.40
CA ALA A 214 14.15 -11.64 -5.65
C ALA A 214 13.81 -13.12 -5.36
N HIS A 215 13.01 -13.41 -4.34
CA HIS A 215 12.59 -14.78 -4.01
C HIS A 215 11.60 -15.40 -5.03
N TYR A 216 10.87 -14.58 -5.76
CA TYR A 216 9.96 -15.00 -6.82
C TYR A 216 10.54 -14.78 -8.23
N ASP A 217 11.85 -14.51 -8.34
CA ASP A 217 12.54 -14.24 -9.60
C ASP A 217 11.91 -13.07 -10.40
N VAL A 218 11.42 -12.06 -9.67
CA VAL A 218 10.86 -10.81 -10.21
C VAL A 218 11.93 -9.73 -10.16
N ASP A 219 12.23 -9.14 -11.31
CA ASP A 219 13.15 -8.01 -11.41
C ASP A 219 12.52 -6.73 -10.85
N LEU A 220 13.28 -6.04 -10.00
CA LEU A 220 13.04 -4.64 -9.64
C LEU A 220 13.86 -3.77 -10.58
N ASP A 221 13.18 -3.21 -11.58
CA ASP A 221 13.82 -2.27 -12.49
C ASP A 221 14.22 -1.01 -11.70
N ALA A 222 15.52 -0.75 -11.58
CA ALA A 222 16.11 0.29 -10.73
C ALA A 222 15.94 1.74 -11.26
N ALA A 223 14.99 1.99 -12.16
CA ALA A 223 14.65 3.34 -12.57
C ALA A 223 13.68 3.92 -11.52
N HIS A 224 14.25 4.55 -10.48
CA HIS A 224 13.58 5.15 -9.32
C HIS A 224 12.39 6.07 -9.65
N GLU A 225 11.24 5.46 -9.91
CA GLU A 225 9.94 6.11 -10.04
C GLU A 225 8.97 5.32 -9.15
N ALA A 226 8.00 5.97 -8.51
CA ALA A 226 6.94 5.33 -7.71
C ALA A 226 6.19 4.20 -8.47
N SER A 227 6.36 4.13 -9.80
CA SER A 227 5.90 3.02 -10.62
C SER A 227 6.61 1.68 -10.38
N ALA A 228 7.88 1.69 -9.95
CA ALA A 228 8.70 0.49 -9.88
C ALA A 228 8.19 -0.48 -8.79
N ASP A 229 7.91 0.04 -7.59
CA ASP A 229 7.47 -0.76 -6.46
C ASP A 229 6.06 -1.32 -6.67
N ALA A 230 5.12 -0.50 -7.16
CA ALA A 230 3.77 -0.94 -7.50
C ALA A 230 3.78 -2.06 -8.57
N VAL A 231 4.54 -1.87 -9.66
CA VAL A 231 4.63 -2.86 -10.74
C VAL A 231 5.32 -4.14 -10.25
N ALA A 232 6.39 -4.02 -9.46
CA ALA A 232 7.05 -5.17 -8.85
C ALA A 232 6.11 -5.93 -7.91
N ALA A 233 5.33 -5.24 -7.08
CA ALA A 233 4.31 -5.86 -6.23
C ALA A 233 3.28 -6.64 -7.06
N GLY A 234 2.79 -6.06 -8.16
CA GLY A 234 1.91 -6.74 -9.11
C GLY A 234 2.53 -7.99 -9.72
N ARG A 235 3.78 -7.91 -10.19
CA ARG A 235 4.52 -9.05 -10.75
C ARG A 235 4.77 -10.14 -9.70
N VAL A 236 5.06 -9.77 -8.45
CA VAL A 236 5.18 -10.71 -7.33
C VAL A 236 3.83 -11.39 -7.06
N ALA A 237 2.71 -10.67 -7.06
CA ALA A 237 1.39 -11.26 -6.90
C ALA A 237 1.12 -12.33 -7.98
N LEU A 238 1.43 -12.02 -9.24
CA LEU A 238 1.29 -12.94 -10.36
C LEU A 238 2.21 -14.18 -10.21
N ALA A 239 3.47 -13.97 -9.81
CA ALA A 239 4.42 -15.06 -9.58
C ALA A 239 4.02 -15.97 -8.41
N ILE A 240 3.48 -15.39 -7.33
CA ILE A 240 2.88 -16.14 -6.20
C ILE A 240 1.68 -16.96 -6.68
N ALA A 241 0.80 -16.34 -7.47
CA ALA A 241 -0.39 -17.00 -8.02
C ALA A 241 -0.02 -18.19 -8.92
N ASP A 242 1.04 -18.06 -9.72
CA ASP A 242 1.59 -19.16 -10.52
C ASP A 242 2.20 -20.26 -9.66
N ARG A 243 3.02 -19.89 -8.66
CA ARG A 243 3.72 -20.86 -7.81
C ARG A 243 2.76 -21.68 -6.94
N TYR A 244 1.64 -21.11 -6.53
CA TYR A 244 0.67 -21.74 -5.63
C TYR A 244 -0.73 -21.89 -6.25
N ALA A 245 -0.81 -22.04 -7.58
CA ALA A 245 -2.06 -22.14 -8.33
C ALA A 245 -3.00 -23.28 -7.86
N ASP A 246 -2.44 -24.34 -7.27
CA ASP A 246 -3.19 -25.49 -6.74
C ASP A 246 -3.78 -25.25 -5.32
N ARG A 247 -3.35 -24.18 -4.64
CA ARG A 247 -3.67 -23.90 -3.24
C ARG A 247 -4.37 -22.56 -3.02
N LEU A 248 -4.14 -21.59 -3.90
CA LEU A 248 -4.83 -20.30 -3.87
C LEU A 248 -6.24 -20.42 -4.44
N PRO A 249 -7.23 -19.71 -3.89
CA PRO A 249 -8.56 -19.67 -4.46
C PRO A 249 -8.54 -18.97 -5.82
N ALA A 250 -9.38 -19.44 -6.74
CA ALA A 250 -9.48 -18.87 -8.09
C ALA A 250 -10.19 -17.51 -8.12
N ASP A 251 -11.04 -17.23 -7.14
CA ASP A 251 -11.79 -15.99 -7.01
C ASP A 251 -10.99 -14.94 -6.21
N PRO A 252 -10.68 -13.76 -6.78
CA PRO A 252 -10.00 -12.68 -6.06
C PRO A 252 -10.73 -12.20 -4.79
N ASP A 253 -12.07 -12.25 -4.75
CA ASP A 253 -12.83 -11.88 -3.54
C ASP A 253 -12.65 -12.91 -2.42
N GLU A 254 -12.57 -14.20 -2.78
CA GLU A 254 -12.21 -15.26 -1.83
C GLU A 254 -10.76 -15.10 -1.34
N LEU A 255 -9.82 -14.76 -2.25
CA LEU A 255 -8.43 -14.49 -1.88
C LEU A 255 -8.33 -13.30 -0.91
N HIS A 256 -9.03 -12.20 -1.20
CA HIS A 256 -9.13 -11.05 -0.30
C HIS A 256 -9.67 -11.48 1.08
N THR A 257 -10.75 -12.25 1.12
CA THR A 257 -11.36 -12.73 2.36
C THR A 257 -10.39 -13.59 3.18
N ARG A 258 -9.62 -14.48 2.55
CA ARG A 258 -8.61 -15.29 3.25
C ARG A 258 -7.47 -14.45 3.81
N GLN A 259 -7.06 -13.38 3.10
CA GLN A 259 -6.00 -12.47 3.56
C GLN A 259 -6.38 -11.72 4.83
N ILE A 260 -7.67 -11.39 5.05
CA ILE A 260 -8.13 -10.82 6.33
C ILE A 260 -7.78 -11.74 7.50
N GLY A 261 -8.05 -13.05 7.37
CA GLY A 261 -7.72 -14.04 8.39
C GLY A 261 -6.20 -14.20 8.57
N TRP A 262 -5.46 -14.27 7.46
CA TRP A 262 -4.01 -14.39 7.50
C TRP A 262 -3.32 -13.18 8.13
N ALA A 263 -3.74 -11.96 7.80
CA ALA A 263 -3.19 -10.74 8.37
C ALA A 263 -3.37 -10.71 9.90
N ARG A 264 -4.56 -11.11 10.37
CA ARG A 264 -4.84 -11.24 11.80
C ARG A 264 -3.94 -12.28 12.48
N GLU A 265 -3.83 -13.48 11.92
CA GLU A 265 -2.95 -14.54 12.46
C GLU A 265 -1.47 -14.10 12.50
N GLN A 266 -1.04 -13.36 11.47
CA GLN A 266 0.31 -12.80 11.40
C GLN A 266 0.55 -11.75 12.49
N ALA A 267 -0.40 -10.86 12.73
CA ALA A 267 -0.33 -9.87 13.81
C ALA A 267 -0.30 -10.53 15.18
N GLU A 268 -1.19 -11.49 15.44
CA GLU A 268 -1.23 -12.27 16.69
C GLU A 268 0.11 -12.99 16.94
N SER A 269 0.64 -13.69 15.93
CA SER A 269 1.92 -14.39 16.05
C SER A 269 3.11 -13.44 16.28
N LEU A 270 3.07 -12.22 15.74
CA LEU A 270 4.12 -11.23 15.93
C LEU A 270 4.02 -10.55 17.32
N THR A 271 2.80 -10.29 17.79
CA THR A 271 2.54 -9.85 19.17
C THR A 271 3.11 -10.84 20.18
N GLU A 272 2.78 -12.14 20.05
CA GLU A 272 3.33 -13.18 20.93
C GLU A 272 4.86 -13.17 20.96
N TYR A 273 5.48 -13.00 19.79
CA TYR A 273 6.93 -12.92 19.69
C TYR A 273 7.50 -11.69 20.40
N PHE A 274 6.93 -10.49 20.19
CA PHE A 274 7.41 -9.26 20.82
C PHE A 274 7.19 -9.22 22.33
N VAL A 275 6.07 -9.75 22.82
CA VAL A 275 5.85 -9.94 24.26
C VAL A 275 6.92 -10.88 24.83
N LYS A 276 7.18 -12.01 24.14
CA LYS A 276 8.19 -12.99 24.58
C LYS A 276 9.61 -12.41 24.66
N ILE A 277 9.97 -11.49 23.78
CA ILE A 277 11.30 -10.85 23.79
C ILE A 277 11.32 -9.52 24.58
N GLY A 278 10.23 -9.17 25.26
CA GLY A 278 10.14 -7.97 26.10
C GLY A 278 10.10 -6.65 25.33
N ARG A 279 9.68 -6.67 24.06
CA ARG A 279 9.53 -5.47 23.21
C ARG A 279 8.10 -4.92 23.16
N LEU A 280 7.14 -5.63 23.74
CA LEU A 280 5.74 -5.24 23.81
C LEU A 280 5.16 -5.65 25.17
N ASP A 281 4.28 -4.83 25.73
CA ASP A 281 3.57 -5.17 26.96
C ASP A 281 2.61 -6.37 26.70
N PRO A 282 2.50 -7.35 27.62
CA PRO A 282 1.53 -8.45 27.48
C PRO A 282 0.06 -8.02 27.31
N GLU A 283 -0.31 -6.80 27.70
CA GLU A 283 -1.66 -6.26 27.52
C GLU A 283 -1.85 -5.55 26.16
N GLU A 284 -0.77 -5.31 25.42
CA GLU A 284 -0.79 -4.68 24.10
C GLU A 284 -0.82 -5.72 22.98
N ALA A 285 -1.46 -5.37 21.87
CA ALA A 285 -1.52 -6.18 20.66
C ALA A 285 -1.21 -5.32 19.43
N LEU A 286 -0.56 -5.94 18.44
CA LEU A 286 -0.36 -5.32 17.14
C LEU A 286 -1.68 -5.34 16.38
N ASP A 287 -1.94 -4.27 15.63
CA ASP A 287 -3.12 -4.18 14.80
C ASP A 287 -3.06 -5.22 13.65
N GLY A 288 -4.08 -6.07 13.58
CA GLY A 288 -4.28 -7.07 12.54
C GLY A 288 -5.30 -6.67 11.48
N SER A 289 -5.77 -5.41 11.50
CA SER A 289 -6.73 -4.89 10.54
C SER A 289 -6.11 -4.81 9.14
N TRP A 290 -6.87 -5.25 8.14
CA TRP A 290 -6.46 -5.32 6.75
C TRP A 290 -7.71 -5.24 5.85
N PRO A 291 -7.67 -4.55 4.69
CA PRO A 291 -6.54 -3.81 4.11
C PRO A 291 -6.43 -2.37 4.62
N ILE A 292 -7.22 -1.98 5.62
CA ILE A 292 -7.18 -0.65 6.24
C ILE A 292 -7.08 -0.82 7.76
N ARG A 293 -6.30 0.06 8.40
CA ARG A 293 -6.18 0.23 9.85
C ARG A 293 -7.22 1.22 10.40
#